data_AF-E8N8V5-F1
#
_entry.id   AF-E8N8V5-F1
#
_cell.length_a   1.000
_cell.length_b   1.000
_cell.length_c   1.000
_cell.angle_alpha   90.00
_cell.angle_beta   90.00
_cell.angle_gamma   90.00
#
_symmetry.space_group_name_H-M   'P 1'
#
loop_
_entity.id
_entity.type
_entity.pdbx_description
1 polymer ?
#
loop_
_entity_poly.entity_id
_entity_poly.type
_entity_poly.pdbx_seq_one_letter_code
_entity_poly.pdbx_strand_id
1 'polypeptide(L)'
;MSVALVPYPLPPGWNLRPARPRSRLTTGVLVVSCIVLAAALWGAVVAGQTILAMVVALVLLGFIAVVAVGGERAGGERALPEFVNALALTRAETRPVDSWVSFFRQRAPTLWSCLWLLGGGSATTAACGILIVRCVVEGGQALLGLVFLVPLTLAAAIVALAGANSLAVRGRARWFARRPRGLVVGRSGVTLYSFDRGDYDRSWSWDVIVDVVPSGLVDARRGNTVPELKLHVVGTDGAAEEHHVPVDSLASHAWLVYAVLRFWREHPELRDELDTSTAQERMESWMTGLSKAADAQGA
;
A
#
# COMPACT_ATOMS: atom_id res chain seq x y z
N MET A 1 -22.94 9.59 -13.59
CA MET A 1 -22.78 11.06 -13.47
C MET A 1 -21.34 11.33 -13.05
N SER A 2 -20.57 12.05 -13.86
CA SER A 2 -19.21 12.48 -13.51
C SER A 2 -19.27 13.62 -12.50
N VAL A 3 -18.60 13.49 -11.37
CA VAL A 3 -18.52 14.56 -10.35
C VAL A 3 -17.40 15.50 -10.77
N ALA A 4 -17.73 16.76 -11.06
CA ALA A 4 -16.73 17.79 -11.33
C ALA A 4 -16.01 18.17 -10.03
N LEU A 5 -14.70 17.92 -9.96
CA LEU A 5 -13.82 18.45 -8.94
C LEU A 5 -12.93 19.53 -9.58
N VAL A 6 -12.46 20.50 -8.80
CA VAL A 6 -11.52 21.52 -9.31
C VAL A 6 -10.12 20.91 -9.28
N PRO A 7 -9.41 20.69 -10.40
CA PRO A 7 -9.67 21.18 -11.76
C PRO A 7 -10.31 20.15 -12.71
N TYR A 8 -10.25 18.85 -12.41
CA TYR A 8 -10.76 17.79 -13.28
C TYR A 8 -11.87 16.98 -12.61
N PRO A 9 -12.83 16.45 -13.39
CA PRO A 9 -13.80 15.52 -12.84
C PRO A 9 -13.11 14.25 -12.30
N LEU A 10 -13.79 13.58 -11.38
CA LEU A 10 -13.35 12.28 -10.90
C LEU A 10 -13.36 11.26 -12.06
N PRO A 11 -12.25 10.54 -12.33
CA PRO A 11 -12.23 9.51 -13.35
C PRO A 11 -13.31 8.43 -13.13
N PRO A 12 -13.86 7.85 -14.20
CA PRO A 12 -14.85 6.79 -14.09
C PRO A 12 -14.34 5.63 -13.23
N GLY A 13 -15.18 5.16 -12.29
CA GLY A 13 -14.85 4.06 -11.39
C GLY A 13 -14.06 4.47 -10.14
N TRP A 14 -13.43 5.64 -10.11
CA TRP A 14 -12.74 6.10 -8.90
C TRP A 14 -13.75 6.53 -7.85
N ASN A 15 -13.43 6.31 -6.58
CA ASN A 15 -14.30 6.63 -5.45
C ASN A 15 -13.77 7.86 -4.71
N LEU A 16 -14.67 8.78 -4.32
CA LEU A 16 -14.34 9.94 -3.46
C LEU A 16 -14.21 9.59 -1.98
N ARG A 17 -14.82 8.47 -1.60
CA ARG A 17 -14.80 7.94 -0.25
C ARG A 17 -14.00 6.66 -0.22
N PRO A 18 -13.37 6.34 0.92
CA PRO A 18 -12.85 5.01 1.12
C PRO A 18 -13.99 4.01 0.94
N ALA A 19 -13.65 2.82 0.44
CA ALA A 19 -14.54 1.66 0.53
C ALA A 19 -15.20 1.64 1.92
N ARG A 20 -16.54 1.53 1.95
CA ARG A 20 -17.33 1.71 3.19
C ARG A 20 -16.63 1.05 4.37
N PRO A 21 -16.51 1.74 5.52
CA PRO A 21 -15.87 1.15 6.68
C PRO A 21 -16.58 -0.17 7.00
N ARG A 22 -15.81 -1.26 7.12
CA ARG A 22 -16.29 -2.50 7.71
C ARG A 22 -17.04 -2.14 8.99
N SER A 23 -18.28 -2.59 9.13
CA SER A 23 -19.06 -2.30 10.32
C SER A 23 -18.26 -2.72 11.56
N ARG A 24 -18.40 -1.98 12.67
CA ARG A 24 -17.73 -2.34 13.93
C ARG A 24 -18.03 -3.80 14.32
N LEU A 25 -19.24 -4.26 13.98
CA LEU A 25 -19.66 -5.66 14.10
C LEU A 25 -18.79 -6.61 13.27
N THR A 26 -18.60 -6.38 11.97
CA THR A 26 -17.74 -7.26 11.15
C THR A 26 -16.30 -7.28 11.63
N THR A 27 -15.77 -6.14 12.08
CA THR A 27 -14.41 -6.08 12.64
C THR A 27 -14.35 -6.88 13.94
N GLY A 28 -15.34 -6.72 14.83
CA GLY A 28 -15.45 -7.49 16.06
C GLY A 28 -15.54 -8.99 15.81
N VAL A 29 -16.39 -9.42 14.88
CA VAL A 29 -16.53 -10.84 14.49
C VAL A 29 -15.20 -11.40 13.98
N LEU A 30 -14.47 -10.66 13.15
CA LEU A 30 -13.16 -11.08 12.67
C LEU A 30 -12.15 -11.23 13.81
N VAL A 31 -12.07 -10.25 14.72
CA VAL A 31 -11.17 -10.32 15.87
C VAL A 31 -11.50 -11.51 16.77
N VAL A 32 -12.78 -11.69 17.11
CA VAL A 32 -13.24 -12.80 17.94
C VAL A 32 -12.95 -14.14 17.25
N SER A 33 -13.19 -14.25 15.95
CA SER A 33 -12.88 -15.47 15.19
C SER A 33 -11.38 -15.79 15.20
N CYS A 34 -10.51 -14.79 15.04
CA CYS A 34 -9.06 -14.96 15.19
C CYS A 34 -8.71 -15.50 16.58
N ILE A 35 -9.28 -14.92 17.64
CA ILE A 35 -9.00 -15.32 19.03
C ILE A 35 -9.47 -16.76 19.28
N VAL A 36 -10.67 -17.11 18.81
CA VAL A 36 -11.23 -18.47 18.94
C VAL A 36 -10.36 -19.48 18.18
N LEU A 37 -9.94 -19.16 16.95
CA LEU A 37 -9.05 -20.03 16.17
C LEU A 37 -7.68 -20.19 16.82
N ALA A 38 -7.11 -19.12 17.38
CA ALA A 38 -5.85 -19.18 18.11
C ALA A 38 -5.97 -20.03 19.39
N ALA A 39 -7.07 -19.89 20.14
CA ALA A 39 -7.35 -20.70 21.32
C ALA A 39 -7.58 -22.18 20.95
N ALA A 40 -8.29 -22.45 19.86
CA ALA A 40 -8.50 -23.81 19.34
C ALA A 40 -7.19 -24.45 18.89
N LEU A 41 -6.31 -23.69 18.23
CA LEU A 41 -4.98 -24.16 17.84
C LEU A 41 -4.18 -24.55 19.09
N TRP A 42 -4.12 -23.66 20.08
CA TRP A 42 -3.41 -23.95 21.32
C TRP A 42 -4.02 -25.12 22.10
N GLY A 43 -5.34 -25.22 22.18
CA GLY A 43 -6.03 -26.35 22.79
C GLY A 43 -5.68 -27.67 22.10
N ALA A 44 -5.67 -27.70 20.77
CA ALA A 44 -5.29 -28.87 19.99
C ALA A 44 -3.81 -29.23 20.17
N VAL A 45 -2.91 -28.24 20.24
CA VAL A 45 -1.50 -28.45 20.56
C VAL A 45 -1.35 -29.06 21.95
N VAL A 46 -2.00 -28.51 22.98
CA VAL A 46 -1.92 -29.02 24.36
C VAL A 46 -2.48 -30.44 24.45
N ALA A 47 -3.63 -30.72 23.81
CA ALA A 47 -4.28 -32.01 23.78
C ALA A 47 -3.57 -33.07 22.90
N GLY A 48 -2.49 -32.71 22.20
CA GLY A 48 -1.76 -33.64 21.32
C GLY A 48 -2.51 -34.03 20.05
N GLN A 49 -3.53 -33.26 19.64
CA GLN A 49 -4.34 -33.54 18.47
C GLN A 49 -3.71 -32.94 17.20
N THR A 50 -2.68 -33.60 16.67
CA THR A 50 -1.86 -33.08 15.56
C THR A 50 -2.67 -32.74 14.30
N ILE A 51 -3.62 -33.60 13.90
CA ILE A 51 -4.44 -33.38 12.70
C ILE A 51 -5.33 -32.14 12.87
N LEU A 52 -6.02 -32.03 14.02
CA LEU A 52 -6.87 -30.88 14.32
C LEU A 52 -6.03 -29.60 14.37
N ALA A 53 -4.88 -29.63 15.05
CA ALA A 53 -4.00 -28.48 15.15
C ALA A 53 -3.50 -28.00 13.77
N MET A 54 -3.18 -28.93 12.88
CA MET A 54 -2.79 -28.61 11.49
C MET A 54 -3.91 -27.93 10.71
N VAL A 55 -5.12 -28.47 10.77
CA VAL A 55 -6.30 -27.89 10.09
C VAL A 55 -6.59 -26.48 10.64
N VAL A 56 -6.59 -26.32 11.96
CA VAL A 56 -6.83 -25.03 12.60
C VAL A 56 -5.73 -24.02 12.27
N ALA A 57 -4.45 -24.43 12.24
CA ALA A 57 -3.33 -23.58 11.86
C ALA A 57 -3.45 -23.08 10.40
N LEU A 58 -3.83 -23.95 9.47
CA LEU A 58 -4.07 -23.57 8.08
C LEU A 58 -5.21 -22.54 7.96
N VAL A 59 -6.34 -22.81 8.62
CA VAL A 59 -7.51 -21.91 8.63
C VAL A 59 -7.14 -20.57 9.26
N LEU A 60 -6.43 -20.59 10.39
CA LEU A 60 -5.97 -19.39 11.08
C LEU A 60 -5.04 -18.56 10.20
N LEU A 61 -4.09 -19.19 9.50
CA LEU A 61 -3.17 -18.50 8.59
C LEU A 61 -3.90 -17.80 7.44
N GLY A 62 -4.82 -18.52 6.78
CA GLY A 62 -5.67 -17.94 5.74
C GLY A 62 -6.53 -16.80 6.27
N PHE A 63 -7.07 -16.95 7.48
CA PHE A 63 -7.88 -15.93 8.13
C PHE A 63 -7.07 -14.69 8.51
N ILE A 64 -5.85 -14.85 9.04
CA ILE A 64 -4.92 -13.75 9.33
C ILE A 64 -4.63 -12.95 8.06
N ALA A 65 -4.37 -13.61 6.93
CA ALA A 65 -4.14 -12.91 5.66
C ALA A 65 -5.36 -12.06 5.25
N VAL A 66 -6.58 -12.59 5.38
CA VAL A 66 -7.82 -11.86 5.08
C VAL A 66 -8.07 -10.69 6.05
N VAL A 67 -7.76 -10.86 7.34
CA VAL A 67 -7.93 -9.82 8.37
C VAL A 67 -6.88 -8.72 8.24
N ALA A 68 -5.63 -9.09 7.95
CA ALA A 68 -4.54 -8.15 7.73
C ALA A 68 -4.76 -7.32 6.45
N VAL A 69 -4.98 -7.98 5.30
CA VAL A 69 -5.19 -7.31 4.01
C VAL A 69 -6.53 -6.57 3.99
N GLY A 70 -7.59 -7.17 4.54
CA GLY A 70 -8.92 -6.54 4.58
C GLY A 70 -9.02 -5.33 5.51
N GLY A 71 -7.99 -5.08 6.34
CA GLY A 71 -7.86 -3.85 7.13
C GLY A 71 -7.19 -2.70 6.37
N GLU A 72 -6.45 -2.99 5.30
CA GLU A 72 -5.84 -1.98 4.43
C GLU A 72 -6.92 -1.46 3.47
N ARG A 73 -7.09 -0.14 3.45
CA ARG A 73 -8.18 0.53 2.73
C ARG A 73 -7.61 1.59 1.81
N ALA A 74 -7.82 1.44 0.52
CA ALA A 74 -7.62 2.52 -0.45
C ALA A 74 -8.86 3.46 -0.49
N GLY A 75 -8.63 4.72 -0.87
CA GLY A 75 -9.64 5.77 -1.05
C GLY A 75 -9.90 6.66 0.17
N GLY A 76 -9.21 6.44 1.30
CA GLY A 76 -9.32 7.27 2.52
C GLY A 76 -8.15 8.23 2.72
N GLU A 77 -7.19 8.18 1.82
CA GLU A 77 -5.99 8.98 1.78
C GLU A 77 -6.34 10.46 1.59
N ARG A 78 -5.89 11.30 2.52
CA ARG A 78 -6.13 12.75 2.45
C ARG A 78 -4.89 13.58 2.79
N ALA A 79 -3.71 12.95 2.85
CA ALA A 79 -2.49 13.69 3.12
C ALA A 79 -2.17 14.62 1.94
N LEU A 80 -1.80 15.85 2.24
CA LEU A 80 -1.22 16.75 1.26
C LEU A 80 0.23 16.31 0.94
N PRO A 81 0.73 16.59 -0.27
CA PRO A 81 2.15 16.41 -0.55
C PRO A 81 3.00 17.31 0.35
N GLU A 82 4.19 16.85 0.71
CA GLU A 82 5.14 17.62 1.51
C GLU A 82 6.01 18.47 0.56
N PHE A 83 6.12 19.78 0.80
CA PHE A 83 7.04 20.64 0.05
C PHE A 83 8.43 20.56 0.68
N VAL A 84 9.36 19.94 -0.05
CA VAL A 84 10.67 19.57 0.50
C VAL A 84 11.80 19.95 -0.45
N ASN A 85 12.97 20.22 0.13
CA ASN A 85 14.17 20.37 -0.67
C ASN A 85 14.58 19.00 -1.23
N ALA A 86 14.74 18.90 -2.55
CA ALA A 86 15.04 17.62 -3.20
C ALA A 86 16.39 17.02 -2.75
N LEU A 87 17.33 17.83 -2.25
CA LEU A 87 18.57 17.33 -1.65
C LEU A 87 18.32 16.44 -0.43
N ALA A 88 17.21 16.65 0.29
CA ALA A 88 16.82 15.78 1.40
C ALA A 88 16.30 14.41 0.90
N LEU A 89 15.96 14.30 -0.38
CA LEU A 89 15.46 13.08 -0.99
C LEU A 89 16.55 12.24 -1.65
N THR A 90 17.67 12.85 -2.02
CA THR A 90 18.81 12.16 -2.65
C THR A 90 19.89 11.82 -1.62
N ARG A 91 20.83 10.94 -2.00
CA ARG A 91 22.03 10.65 -1.19
C ARG A 91 23.11 11.74 -1.26
N ALA A 92 22.79 12.92 -1.81
CA ALA A 92 23.74 13.99 -2.10
C ALA A 92 24.93 13.59 -2.99
N GLU A 93 24.93 12.39 -3.59
CA GLU A 93 25.94 11.94 -4.56
C GLU A 93 25.81 12.71 -5.88
N THR A 94 24.57 13.06 -6.27
CA THR A 94 24.26 13.88 -7.43
C THR A 94 23.29 14.99 -7.04
N ARG A 95 23.56 16.20 -7.53
CA ARG A 95 22.65 17.34 -7.34
C ARG A 95 21.33 17.04 -8.07
N PRO A 96 20.17 17.12 -7.40
CA PRO A 96 18.88 16.96 -8.06
C PRO A 96 18.66 18.11 -9.05
N VAL A 97 17.90 17.82 -10.11
CA VAL A 97 17.60 18.80 -11.18
C VAL A 97 16.81 19.98 -10.61
N ASP A 98 15.80 19.68 -9.80
CA ASP A 98 15.00 20.67 -9.07
C ASP A 98 15.47 20.79 -7.62
N SER A 99 15.41 22.00 -7.06
CA SER A 99 15.85 22.27 -5.69
C SER A 99 14.72 22.10 -4.67
N TRP A 100 13.50 22.43 -5.04
CA TRP A 100 12.29 22.33 -4.24
C TRP A 100 11.25 21.55 -5.02
N VAL A 101 10.60 20.60 -4.37
CA VAL A 101 9.70 19.68 -5.04
C VAL A 101 8.51 19.32 -4.14
N SER A 102 7.41 18.94 -4.79
CA SER A 102 6.22 18.41 -4.12
C SER A 102 6.34 16.90 -3.98
N PHE A 103 6.45 16.41 -2.74
CA PHE A 103 6.67 15.00 -2.45
C PHE A 103 5.39 14.32 -1.94
N PHE A 104 4.86 13.40 -2.75
CA PHE A 104 3.79 12.49 -2.38
C PHE A 104 4.39 11.26 -1.71
N ARG A 105 4.30 11.22 -0.39
CA ARG A 105 4.86 10.15 0.43
C ARG A 105 4.10 8.84 0.23
N GLN A 106 4.83 7.73 0.20
CA GLN A 106 4.22 6.40 0.30
C GLN A 106 3.56 6.23 1.68
N ARG A 107 2.36 5.67 1.69
CA ARG A 107 1.63 5.34 2.91
C ARG A 107 2.39 4.27 3.70
N ALA A 108 2.58 4.53 4.99
CA ALA A 108 3.14 3.53 5.88
C ALA A 108 2.13 2.38 6.10
N PRO A 109 2.58 1.12 6.16
CA PRO A 109 1.74 -0.02 6.53
C PRO A 109 0.99 0.25 7.82
N THR A 110 -0.27 -0.18 7.91
CA THR A 110 -1.09 0.09 9.09
C THR A 110 -0.57 -0.69 10.29
N LEU A 111 -0.65 -0.12 11.50
CA LEU A 111 -0.26 -0.84 12.71
C LEU A 111 -1.11 -2.11 12.90
N TRP A 112 -2.37 -2.08 12.44
CA TRP A 112 -3.25 -3.23 12.39
C TRP A 112 -2.67 -4.39 11.58
N SER A 113 -2.32 -4.16 10.31
CA SER A 113 -1.75 -5.21 9.46
C SER A 113 -0.41 -5.71 10.01
N CYS A 114 0.44 -4.83 10.53
CA CYS A 114 1.69 -5.23 11.19
C CYS A 114 1.45 -6.18 12.37
N LEU A 115 0.53 -5.83 13.29
CA LEU A 115 0.27 -6.64 14.48
C LEU A 115 -0.33 -8.00 14.14
N TRP A 116 -1.29 -8.07 13.20
CA TRP A 116 -1.92 -9.34 12.83
C TRP A 116 -0.96 -10.27 12.09
N LEU A 117 -0.17 -9.76 11.15
CA LEU A 117 0.82 -10.56 10.42
C LEU A 117 1.93 -11.05 11.36
N LEU A 118 2.50 -10.15 12.17
CA LEU A 118 3.60 -10.49 13.07
C LEU A 118 3.12 -11.42 14.19
N GLY A 119 2.06 -11.04 14.91
CA GLY A 119 1.55 -11.80 16.04
C GLY A 119 0.95 -13.14 15.61
N GLY A 120 0.09 -13.13 14.59
CA GLY A 120 -0.54 -14.32 14.06
C GLY A 120 0.45 -15.29 13.39
N GLY A 121 1.38 -14.77 12.59
CA GLY A 121 2.45 -15.57 11.98
C GLY A 121 3.37 -16.18 13.04
N SER A 122 3.81 -15.41 14.03
CA SER A 122 4.70 -15.91 15.10
C SER A 122 4.02 -16.97 15.98
N ALA A 123 2.78 -16.73 16.39
CA ALA A 123 2.02 -17.70 17.20
C ALA A 123 1.79 -19.02 16.44
N THR A 124 1.44 -18.94 15.15
CA THR A 124 1.24 -20.13 14.30
C THR A 124 2.55 -20.87 14.07
N THR A 125 3.66 -20.14 13.87
CA THR A 125 5.01 -20.73 13.71
C THR A 125 5.42 -21.49 14.97
N ALA A 126 5.24 -20.88 16.15
CA ALA A 126 5.56 -21.51 17.43
C ALA A 126 4.72 -22.77 17.68
N ALA A 127 3.41 -22.70 17.45
CA ALA A 127 2.50 -23.85 17.60
C ALA A 127 2.91 -25.01 16.68
N CYS A 128 3.17 -24.73 15.40
CA CYS A 128 3.60 -25.76 14.45
C CYS A 128 5.00 -26.32 14.79
N GLY A 129 5.92 -25.50 15.28
CA GLY A 129 7.23 -25.96 15.77
C GLY A 129 7.14 -26.94 16.94
N ILE A 130 6.26 -26.66 17.91
CA ILE A 130 5.99 -27.57 19.04
C ILE A 130 5.43 -28.92 18.52
N LEU A 131 4.50 -28.88 17.57
CA LEU A 131 3.94 -30.10 16.97
C LEU A 131 4.99 -30.92 16.22
N ILE A 132 5.91 -30.27 15.51
CA ILE A 132 7.03 -30.95 14.84
C ILE A 132 7.89 -31.69 15.86
N VAL A 133 8.29 -31.02 16.94
CA VAL A 133 9.10 -31.65 18.00
C VAL A 133 8.39 -32.85 18.60
N ARG A 134 7.09 -32.72 18.92
CA ARG A 134 6.29 -33.85 19.43
C ARG A 134 6.21 -35.00 18.43
N CYS A 135 5.95 -34.72 17.16
CA CYS A 135 5.90 -35.75 16.11
C CYS A 135 7.23 -36.52 16.01
N VAL A 136 8.36 -35.85 16.18
CA VAL A 136 9.70 -36.49 16.15
C VAL A 136 9.94 -37.34 17.40
N VAL A 137 9.56 -36.84 18.59
CA VAL A 137 9.80 -37.53 19.87
C VAL A 137 8.90 -38.75 20.06
N GLU A 138 7.63 -38.66 19.64
CA GLU A 138 6.63 -39.72 19.86
C GLU A 138 6.71 -40.85 18.81
N GLY A 139 7.55 -40.73 17.79
CA GLY A 139 7.96 -41.83 16.91
C GLY A 139 6.86 -42.50 16.05
N GLY A 140 5.63 -41.98 16.03
CA GLY A 140 4.44 -42.55 15.36
C GLY A 140 4.20 -42.07 13.92
N GLN A 141 3.06 -41.41 13.65
CA GLN A 141 2.66 -40.82 12.34
C GLN A 141 3.57 -39.67 11.83
N ALA A 142 4.83 -39.68 12.26
CA ALA A 142 5.80 -38.61 12.17
C ALA A 142 6.11 -38.17 10.73
N LEU A 143 6.21 -39.11 9.79
CA LEU A 143 6.58 -38.80 8.40
C LEU A 143 5.50 -38.02 7.65
N LEU A 144 4.23 -38.43 7.74
CA LEU A 144 3.12 -37.73 7.09
C LEU A 144 2.83 -36.38 7.77
N GLY A 145 2.90 -36.33 9.11
CA GLY A 145 2.75 -35.07 9.85
C GLY A 145 3.81 -34.04 9.49
N LEU A 146 5.08 -34.46 9.35
CA LEU A 146 6.19 -33.59 8.95
C LEU A 146 6.02 -33.01 7.54
N VAL A 147 5.55 -33.82 6.58
CA VAL A 147 5.33 -33.38 5.18
C VAL A 147 4.39 -32.17 5.10
N PHE A 148 3.40 -32.05 6.00
CA PHE A 148 2.47 -30.92 6.02
C PHE A 148 2.86 -29.83 7.01
N LEU A 149 3.45 -30.18 8.16
CA LEU A 149 3.85 -29.20 9.17
C LEU A 149 5.05 -28.34 8.72
N VAL A 150 5.97 -28.89 7.91
CA VAL A 150 7.13 -28.13 7.43
C VAL A 150 6.73 -27.01 6.44
N PRO A 151 5.94 -27.26 5.38
CA PRO A 151 5.43 -26.18 4.53
C PRO A 151 4.57 -25.18 5.31
N LEU A 152 3.78 -25.65 6.27
CA LEU A 152 2.90 -24.79 7.06
C LEU A 152 3.70 -23.88 8.02
N THR A 153 4.76 -24.39 8.65
CA THR A 153 5.68 -23.55 9.44
C THR A 153 6.38 -22.53 8.56
N LEU A 154 6.83 -22.93 7.37
CA LEU A 154 7.47 -22.00 6.42
C LEU A 154 6.50 -20.89 6.00
N ALA A 155 5.24 -21.23 5.68
CA ALA A 155 4.21 -20.26 5.35
C ALA A 155 3.94 -19.30 6.52
N ALA A 156 3.82 -19.82 7.74
CA ALA A 156 3.66 -19.01 8.96
C ALA A 156 4.85 -18.09 9.23
N ALA A 157 6.08 -18.57 8.99
CA ALA A 157 7.30 -17.79 9.12
C ALA A 157 7.37 -16.68 8.06
N ILE A 158 6.96 -16.94 6.81
CA ILE A 158 6.87 -15.92 5.76
C ILE A 158 5.86 -14.83 6.16
N VAL A 159 4.71 -15.20 6.72
CA VAL A 159 3.71 -14.25 7.23
C VAL A 159 4.27 -13.41 8.39
N ALA A 160 4.97 -14.03 9.34
CA ALA A 160 5.64 -13.33 10.43
C ALA A 160 6.71 -12.36 9.91
N LEU A 161 7.52 -12.80 8.94
CA LEU A 161 8.55 -11.99 8.28
C LEU A 161 7.94 -10.83 7.51
N ALA A 162 6.81 -11.02 6.84
CA ALA A 162 6.07 -9.94 6.19
C ALA A 162 5.58 -8.91 7.23
N GLY A 163 5.09 -9.36 8.39
CA GLY A 163 4.73 -8.50 9.51
C GLY A 163 5.92 -7.72 10.08
N ALA A 164 7.07 -8.38 10.28
CA ALA A 164 8.30 -7.76 10.74
C ALA A 164 8.84 -6.72 9.73
N ASN A 165 8.85 -7.07 8.44
CA ASN A 165 9.23 -6.15 7.36
C ASN A 165 8.28 -4.96 7.30
N SER A 166 6.97 -5.17 7.44
CA SER A 166 5.97 -4.09 7.47
C SER A 166 6.18 -3.17 8.67
N LEU A 167 6.49 -3.71 9.85
CA LEU A 167 6.83 -2.93 11.03
C LEU A 167 8.14 -2.15 10.85
N ALA A 168 9.16 -2.76 10.24
CA ALA A 168 10.41 -2.10 9.91
C ALA A 168 10.23 -0.99 8.86
N VAL A 169 9.37 -1.20 7.85
CA VAL A 169 8.99 -0.17 6.87
C VAL A 169 8.23 0.95 7.55
N ARG A 170 7.25 0.65 8.41
CA ARG A 170 6.51 1.65 9.19
C ARG A 170 7.42 2.44 10.13
N GLY A 171 8.36 1.77 10.78
CA GLY A 171 9.39 2.38 11.60
C GLY A 171 10.25 3.33 10.78
N ARG A 172 10.85 2.84 9.68
CA ARG A 172 11.65 3.65 8.76
C ARG A 172 10.88 4.82 8.16
N ALA A 173 9.61 4.63 7.83
CA ALA A 173 8.75 5.68 7.31
C ALA A 173 8.50 6.82 8.32
N ARG A 174 8.90 6.71 9.59
CA ARG A 174 8.86 7.84 10.55
C ARG A 174 10.15 8.66 10.59
N TRP A 175 11.24 8.17 10.00
CA TRP A 175 12.55 8.84 10.04
C TRP A 175 12.91 9.38 8.66
N PHE A 176 13.02 10.70 8.55
CA PHE A 176 13.34 11.40 7.30
C PHE A 176 14.70 10.99 6.69
N ALA A 177 15.63 10.50 7.52
CA ALA A 177 17.02 10.21 7.14
C ALA A 177 17.24 8.89 6.39
N ARG A 178 16.21 8.08 6.07
CA ARG A 178 16.40 6.76 5.43
C ARG A 178 15.49 6.57 4.21
N ARG A 179 16.06 6.79 3.02
CA ARG A 179 15.55 6.50 1.66
C ARG A 179 14.05 6.80 1.48
N PRO A 180 13.69 8.03 1.05
CA PRO A 180 12.29 8.39 0.83
C PRO A 180 11.63 7.45 -0.19
N ARG A 181 10.35 7.15 0.03
CA ARG A 181 9.53 6.38 -0.90
C ARG A 181 8.33 7.21 -1.30
N GLY A 182 8.07 7.28 -2.58
CA GLY A 182 6.94 8.07 -3.08
C GLY A 182 7.19 8.66 -4.44
N LEU A 183 6.28 9.55 -4.82
CA LEU A 183 6.29 10.26 -6.08
C LEU A 183 6.70 11.71 -5.82
N VAL A 184 7.66 12.21 -6.59
CA VAL A 184 8.08 13.59 -6.60
C VAL A 184 7.58 14.25 -7.87
N VAL A 185 7.02 15.45 -7.71
CA VAL A 185 6.64 16.32 -8.81
C VAL A 185 7.39 17.63 -8.63
N GLY A 186 8.25 17.94 -9.58
CA GLY A 186 9.05 19.17 -9.62
C GLY A 186 8.91 19.87 -10.97
N ARG A 187 9.48 21.07 -11.09
CA ARG A 187 9.42 21.84 -12.33
C ARG A 187 9.95 21.08 -13.54
N SER A 188 11.01 20.29 -13.40
CA SER A 188 11.65 19.55 -14.50
C SER A 188 10.90 18.27 -14.90
N GLY A 189 10.13 17.69 -13.99
CA GLY A 189 9.42 16.44 -14.27
C GLY A 189 8.91 15.71 -13.04
N VAL A 190 8.74 14.41 -13.22
CA VAL A 190 8.14 13.49 -12.26
C VAL A 190 9.13 12.38 -11.96
N THR A 191 9.40 12.13 -10.68
CA THR A 191 10.34 11.08 -10.26
C THR A 191 9.67 10.13 -9.26
N LEU A 192 9.75 8.83 -9.52
CA LEU A 192 9.24 7.79 -8.63
C LEU A 192 10.40 7.13 -7.88
N TYR A 193 10.46 7.34 -6.58
CA TYR A 193 11.39 6.66 -5.68
C TYR A 193 10.78 5.33 -5.22
N SER A 194 11.27 4.22 -5.79
CA SER A 194 10.80 2.86 -5.48
C SER A 194 11.96 1.96 -5.01
N PHE A 195 11.65 0.91 -4.23
CA PHE A 195 12.63 -0.06 -3.73
C PHE A 195 12.70 -1.34 -4.58
N ASP A 196 12.20 -1.29 -5.82
CA ASP A 196 12.26 -2.48 -6.65
C ASP A 196 13.71 -2.86 -6.94
N ARG A 197 13.97 -4.15 -7.18
CA ARG A 197 15.24 -4.85 -6.96
C ARG A 197 16.44 -4.43 -7.84
N GLY A 198 16.40 -3.27 -8.46
CA GLY A 198 17.51 -2.57 -9.10
C GLY A 198 17.29 -1.07 -8.89
N ASP A 199 18.26 -0.39 -8.28
CA ASP A 199 18.30 1.02 -7.82
C ASP A 199 18.09 2.05 -8.98
N TYR A 200 17.02 1.92 -9.76
CA TYR A 200 16.66 2.85 -10.83
C TYR A 200 15.43 3.63 -10.40
N ASP A 201 15.69 4.78 -9.76
CA ASP A 201 14.69 5.83 -9.65
C ASP A 201 14.20 6.17 -11.06
N ARG A 202 12.89 6.07 -11.27
CA ARG A 202 12.32 6.35 -12.59
C ARG A 202 11.99 7.83 -12.64
N SER A 203 12.71 8.56 -13.47
CA SER A 203 12.50 9.99 -13.68
C SER A 203 12.03 10.22 -15.11
N TRP A 204 10.97 10.99 -15.25
CA TRP A 204 10.38 11.37 -16.52
C TRP A 204 10.30 12.89 -16.59
N SER A 205 11.01 13.48 -17.57
CA SER A 205 10.84 14.89 -17.89
C SER A 205 9.42 15.12 -18.41
N TRP A 206 8.85 16.29 -18.11
CA TRP A 206 7.53 16.67 -18.62
C TRP A 206 7.42 16.61 -20.14
N ASP A 207 8.51 16.87 -20.86
CA ASP A 207 8.51 16.90 -22.34
C ASP A 207 8.33 15.52 -22.95
N VAL A 208 8.61 14.47 -22.18
CA VAL A 208 8.49 13.07 -22.61
C VAL A 208 7.12 12.50 -22.23
N ILE A 209 6.42 13.12 -21.27
CA ILE A 209 5.09 12.67 -20.82
C ILE A 209 4.03 13.13 -21.83
N VAL A 210 3.59 12.20 -22.66
CA VAL A 210 2.54 12.42 -23.66
C VAL A 210 1.19 12.53 -22.99
N ASP A 211 0.85 11.64 -22.07
CA ASP A 211 -0.50 11.64 -21.47
C ASP A 211 -0.49 11.03 -20.07
N VAL A 212 -1.51 11.42 -19.28
CA VAL A 212 -1.74 10.96 -17.92
C VAL A 212 -3.11 10.27 -17.91
N VAL A 213 -3.09 8.94 -18.05
CA VAL A 213 -4.31 8.14 -18.23
C VAL A 213 -4.73 7.53 -16.90
N PRO A 214 -5.90 7.94 -16.36
CA PRO A 214 -6.47 7.25 -15.22
C PRO A 214 -7.07 5.93 -15.72
N SER A 215 -6.74 4.86 -15.01
CA SER A 215 -7.34 3.55 -15.20
C SER A 215 -7.86 3.03 -13.87
N GLY A 216 -8.54 1.91 -13.90
CA GLY A 216 -9.08 1.32 -12.68
C GLY A 216 -9.23 -0.15 -12.86
N LEU A 217 -8.66 -0.92 -11.94
CA LEU A 217 -8.95 -2.34 -11.87
C LEU A 217 -10.29 -2.49 -11.16
N VAL A 218 -11.34 -2.80 -11.92
CA VAL A 218 -12.67 -3.08 -11.35
C VAL A 218 -12.60 -4.44 -10.67
N ASP A 219 -12.62 -4.48 -9.34
CA ASP A 219 -12.80 -5.73 -8.60
C ASP A 219 -14.27 -6.18 -8.78
N ALA A 220 -14.49 -7.04 -9.78
CA ALA A 220 -15.81 -7.57 -10.15
C ALA A 220 -16.51 -8.28 -8.98
N ARG A 221 -15.80 -8.69 -7.92
CA ARG A 221 -16.38 -9.36 -6.75
C ARG A 221 -16.75 -8.41 -5.61
N ARG A 222 -16.11 -7.24 -5.51
CA ARG A 222 -16.35 -6.27 -4.41
C ARG A 222 -17.02 -4.99 -4.87
N GLY A 223 -17.16 -4.76 -6.18
CA GLY A 223 -17.69 -3.51 -6.73
C GLY A 223 -16.81 -2.29 -6.41
N ASN A 224 -15.56 -2.51 -6.00
CA ASN A 224 -14.59 -1.45 -5.73
C ASN A 224 -13.57 -1.41 -6.84
N THR A 225 -13.34 -0.21 -7.38
CA THR A 225 -12.26 0.02 -8.33
C THR A 225 -11.01 0.41 -7.56
N VAL A 226 -9.92 -0.31 -7.77
CA VAL A 226 -8.59 0.15 -7.31
C VAL A 226 -8.12 1.20 -8.33
N PRO A 227 -7.86 2.45 -7.91
CA PRO A 227 -7.40 3.47 -8.84
C PRO A 227 -5.99 3.11 -9.30
N GLU A 228 -5.80 3.08 -10.62
CA GLU A 228 -4.51 2.88 -11.25
C GLU A 228 -4.18 4.09 -12.12
N LEU A 229 -2.95 4.55 -12.11
CA LEU A 229 -2.55 5.69 -12.92
C LEU A 229 -1.42 5.30 -13.85
N LYS A 230 -1.55 5.61 -15.13
CA LYS A 230 -0.54 5.34 -16.15
C LYS A 230 -0.01 6.64 -16.73
N LEU A 231 1.30 6.71 -16.89
CA LEU A 231 1.99 7.73 -17.67
C LEU A 231 2.31 7.13 -19.04
N HIS A 232 1.85 7.78 -20.09
CA HIS A 232 2.28 7.47 -21.46
C HIS A 232 3.48 8.36 -21.77
N VAL A 233 4.62 7.73 -22.03
CA VAL A 233 5.91 8.39 -22.18
C VAL A 233 6.48 8.05 -23.55
N VAL A 234 7.07 9.01 -24.26
CA VAL A 234 7.81 8.72 -25.50
C VAL A 234 9.14 8.06 -25.15
N GLY A 235 9.31 6.79 -25.49
CA GLY A 235 10.58 6.09 -25.37
C GLY A 235 11.66 6.69 -26.29
N THR A 236 12.92 6.34 -26.05
CA THR A 236 14.06 6.82 -26.85
C THR A 236 13.93 6.48 -28.34
N ASP A 237 13.18 5.41 -28.64
CA ASP A 237 12.97 4.89 -29.99
C ASP A 237 11.73 5.51 -30.66
N GLY A 238 11.10 6.51 -30.02
CA GLY A 238 9.87 7.17 -30.48
C GLY A 238 8.59 6.38 -30.24
N ALA A 239 8.69 5.15 -29.70
CA ALA A 239 7.54 4.34 -29.30
C ALA A 239 6.93 4.86 -27.99
N ALA A 240 5.60 4.81 -27.88
CA ALA A 240 4.92 5.13 -26.61
C ALA A 240 5.05 3.98 -25.62
N GLU A 241 5.63 4.25 -24.45
CA GLU A 241 5.75 3.33 -23.33
C GLU A 241 4.74 3.69 -22.23
N GLU A 242 4.11 2.67 -21.65
CA GLU A 242 3.21 2.83 -20.50
C GLU A 242 3.96 2.56 -19.19
N HIS A 243 3.93 3.52 -18.26
CA HIS A 243 4.48 3.36 -16.93
C HIS A 243 3.42 3.50 -15.85
N HIS A 244 3.36 2.52 -14.95
CA HIS A 244 2.42 2.52 -13.83
C HIS A 244 2.92 3.39 -12.66
N VAL A 245 2.05 4.28 -12.18
CA VAL A 245 2.25 5.10 -10.98
C VAL A 245 1.42 4.49 -9.83
N PRO A 246 2.05 4.05 -8.73
CA PRO A 246 1.37 3.32 -7.66
C PRO A 246 0.59 4.24 -6.71
N VAL A 247 -0.47 4.87 -7.23
CA VAL A 247 -1.31 5.86 -6.53
C VAL A 247 -2.08 5.28 -5.34
N ASP A 248 -2.34 3.97 -5.35
CA ASP A 248 -2.96 3.21 -4.26
C ASP A 248 -2.06 3.09 -3.02
N SER A 249 -0.74 3.17 -3.23
CA SER A 249 0.26 3.07 -2.17
C SER A 249 0.65 4.42 -1.57
N LEU A 250 0.20 5.54 -2.14
CA LEU A 250 0.52 6.88 -1.66
C LEU A 250 -0.35 7.29 -0.48
N ALA A 251 0.10 8.24 0.33
CA ALA A 251 -0.65 8.79 1.46
C ALA A 251 -1.69 9.85 1.04
N SER A 252 -1.56 10.37 -0.17
CA SER A 252 -2.47 11.33 -0.79
C SER A 252 -3.54 10.63 -1.63
N HIS A 253 -4.68 11.29 -1.80
CA HIS A 253 -5.78 10.74 -2.60
C HIS A 253 -5.35 10.52 -4.06
N ALA A 254 -5.70 9.39 -4.66
CA ALA A 254 -5.33 9.07 -6.05
C ALA A 254 -5.77 10.16 -7.05
N TRP A 255 -6.97 10.73 -6.85
CA TRP A 255 -7.44 11.87 -7.64
C TRP A 255 -6.54 13.11 -7.55
N LEU A 256 -5.98 13.41 -6.38
CA LEU A 256 -5.08 14.56 -6.25
C LEU A 256 -3.81 14.33 -7.07
N VAL A 257 -3.24 13.13 -7.00
CA VAL A 257 -2.05 12.75 -7.79
C VAL A 257 -2.34 12.83 -9.28
N TYR A 258 -3.49 12.33 -9.72
CA TYR A 258 -3.97 12.47 -11.10
C TYR A 258 -4.10 13.94 -11.52
N ALA A 259 -4.79 14.75 -10.71
CA ALA A 259 -5.03 16.15 -11.01
C ALA A 259 -3.73 16.95 -11.12
N VAL A 260 -2.78 16.71 -10.22
CA VAL A 260 -1.44 17.28 -10.24
C VAL A 260 -0.73 16.92 -11.55
N LEU A 261 -0.56 15.63 -11.82
CA LEU A 261 0.20 15.19 -12.99
C LEU A 261 -0.43 15.67 -14.30
N ARG A 262 -1.76 15.62 -14.39
CA ARG A 262 -2.49 16.09 -15.56
C ARG A 262 -2.41 17.61 -15.74
N PHE A 263 -2.62 18.37 -14.67
CA PHE A 263 -2.64 19.84 -14.72
C PHE A 263 -1.30 20.40 -15.20
N TRP A 264 -0.18 20.02 -14.58
CA TRP A 264 1.12 20.55 -14.96
C TRP A 264 1.68 19.97 -16.27
N ARG A 265 1.14 18.83 -16.73
CA ARG A 265 1.35 18.37 -18.10
C ARG A 265 0.63 19.26 -19.11
N GLU A 266 -0.64 19.60 -18.87
CA GLU A 266 -1.48 20.44 -19.75
C GLU A 266 -1.12 21.94 -19.70
N HIS A 267 -0.50 22.40 -18.61
CA HIS A 267 -0.12 23.80 -18.36
C HIS A 267 1.40 23.97 -18.20
N PRO A 268 2.20 23.81 -19.28
CA PRO A 268 3.65 23.98 -19.21
C PRO A 268 4.08 25.35 -18.70
N GLU A 269 3.29 26.39 -18.98
CA GLU A 269 3.50 27.77 -18.54
C GLU A 269 3.41 27.95 -17.02
N LEU A 270 2.79 27.03 -16.29
CA LEU A 270 2.62 27.08 -14.84
C LEU A 270 3.57 26.14 -14.08
N ARG A 271 4.49 25.46 -14.77
CA ARG A 271 5.43 24.52 -14.14
C ARG A 271 6.41 25.19 -13.19
N ASP A 272 6.74 26.46 -13.42
CA ASP A 272 7.58 27.23 -12.48
C ASP A 272 6.93 27.37 -11.10
N GLU A 273 5.59 27.26 -11.00
CA GLU A 273 4.91 27.26 -9.69
C GLU A 273 5.27 26.04 -8.84
N LEU A 274 5.67 24.90 -9.44
CA LEU A 274 5.94 23.62 -8.73
C LEU A 274 7.09 23.70 -7.74
N ASP A 275 8.03 24.61 -7.97
CA ASP A 275 9.18 24.87 -7.09
C ASP A 275 8.85 25.95 -6.03
N THR A 276 7.57 26.31 -5.87
CA THR A 276 7.10 27.38 -4.96
C THR A 276 5.92 26.95 -4.08
N SER A 277 5.61 27.76 -3.06
CA SER A 277 4.42 27.55 -2.22
C SER A 277 3.10 27.70 -2.98
N THR A 278 3.09 28.41 -4.12
CA THR A 278 1.89 28.60 -4.95
C THR A 278 1.30 27.26 -5.40
N ALA A 279 2.14 26.30 -5.80
CA ALA A 279 1.68 24.97 -6.17
C ALA A 279 1.07 24.22 -4.98
N GLN A 280 1.63 24.38 -3.78
CA GLN A 280 1.12 23.75 -2.56
C GLN A 280 -0.26 24.29 -2.18
N GLU A 281 -0.44 25.60 -2.19
CA GLU A 281 -1.74 26.26 -1.93
C GLU A 281 -2.80 25.81 -2.94
N ARG A 282 -2.41 25.65 -4.21
CA ARG A 282 -3.28 25.13 -5.27
C ARG A 282 -3.69 23.67 -5.01
N MET A 283 -2.74 22.81 -4.67
CA MET A 283 -3.01 21.40 -4.33
C MET A 283 -3.91 21.29 -3.08
N GLU A 284 -3.71 22.14 -2.08
CA GLU A 284 -4.54 22.21 -0.88
C GLU A 284 -5.97 22.64 -1.19
N SER A 285 -6.13 23.65 -2.06
CA SER A 285 -7.43 24.09 -2.57
C SER A 285 -8.19 22.94 -3.25
N TRP A 286 -7.52 22.19 -4.12
CA TRP A 286 -8.11 21.03 -4.80
C TRP A 286 -8.51 19.93 -3.82
N MET A 287 -7.66 19.65 -2.83
CA MET A 287 -7.93 18.66 -1.79
C MET A 287 -9.11 19.07 -0.90
N THR A 288 -9.24 20.36 -0.62
CA THR A 288 -10.39 20.94 0.10
C THR A 288 -11.68 20.77 -0.71
N GLY A 289 -11.62 21.02 -2.02
CA GLY A 289 -12.73 20.77 -2.95
C GLY A 289 -13.17 19.30 -2.96
N LEU A 290 -12.19 18.38 -3.04
CA LEU A 290 -12.45 16.93 -2.97
C LEU A 290 -13.10 16.54 -1.64
N SER A 291 -12.64 17.10 -0.52
CA SER A 291 -13.18 16.80 0.80
C SER A 291 -14.64 17.26 0.92
N LYS A 292 -14.95 18.48 0.46
CA LYS A 292 -16.33 19.01 0.42
C LYS A 292 -17.25 18.17 -0.46
N ALA A 293 -16.78 17.77 -1.65
CA ALA A 293 -17.56 16.92 -2.56
C ALA A 293 -17.81 15.52 -1.96
N ALA A 294 -16.81 14.95 -1.29
CA ALA A 294 -16.95 13.68 -0.59
C ALA A 294 -17.98 13.79 0.56
N ASP A 295 -18.01 14.89 1.30
CA ASP A 295 -18.97 15.09 2.39
C ASP A 295 -20.40 15.25 1.86
N ALA A 296 -20.60 16.04 0.80
CA ALA A 296 -21.90 16.27 0.17
C ALA A 296 -22.55 14.98 -0.40
N GLN A 297 -21.76 14.01 -0.86
CA GLN A 297 -22.26 12.74 -1.40
C GLN A 297 -22.80 11.74 -0.36
N GLY A 298 -22.76 12.07 0.93
CA GLY A 298 -23.37 11.19 1.92
C GLY A 298 -23.88 11.90 3.16
N ALA A 299 -24.31 13.15 2.98
CA ALA A 299 -25.53 13.63 3.62
C ALA A 299 -26.74 13.07 2.85
#